data_AF-U1GH31-F1
#
_entry.id   AF-U1GH31-F1
#
_cell.length_a   1.000
_cell.length_b   1.000
_cell.length_c   1.000
_cell.angle_alpha   90.00
_cell.angle_beta   90.00
_cell.angle_gamma   90.00
#
_symmetry.space_group_name_H-M   'P 1'
#
loop_
_entity.id
_entity.type
_entity.pdbx_description
1 polymer ?
#
loop_
_entity_poly.entity_id
_entity_poly.type
_entity_poly.pdbx_seq_one_letter_code
_entity_poly.pdbx_strand_id
1 'polypeptide(L)'
;MAGTASSTLNTPTTDSTTPEKQPPPPPPGQRKNGKSWHPPRAAFRPLSNRTTHSHSSYRKRISLAQTAQATKTLEREMKAERAVERDRRVQAIKDRRKAREEKERFERMGEKMHARIVERRRRREGRRRKGNKVL
;
A
#
# COMPACT_ATOMS: atom_id res chain seq x y z
N MET A 1 6.06 42.56 -6.04
CA MET A 1 5.94 41.88 -4.74
C MET A 1 6.32 40.42 -4.98
N ALA A 2 7.62 40.09 -5.09
CA ALA A 2 8.49 39.63 -3.99
C ALA A 2 7.88 38.40 -3.27
N GLY A 3 8.48 37.21 -3.22
CA GLY A 3 9.86 36.85 -3.50
C GLY A 3 10.07 35.36 -3.78
N THR A 4 11.25 35.14 -4.33
CA THR A 4 11.93 33.89 -4.67
C THR A 4 12.37 33.14 -3.42
N ALA A 5 12.18 31.81 -3.39
CA ALA A 5 12.89 30.93 -2.47
C ALA A 5 13.80 29.99 -3.26
N SER A 6 15.08 30.37 -3.33
CA SER A 6 16.20 29.51 -3.70
C SER A 6 16.51 28.58 -2.52
N SER A 7 16.73 27.29 -2.77
CA SER A 7 17.36 26.40 -1.80
C SER A 7 18.50 25.63 -2.47
N THR A 8 19.67 26.18 -2.20
CA THR A 8 21.06 25.76 -2.32
C THR A 8 21.32 24.27 -2.49
N LEU A 9 22.18 23.97 -3.47
CA LEU A 9 22.90 22.72 -3.68
C LEU A 9 23.83 22.46 -2.50
N ASN A 10 23.68 21.30 -1.85
CA ASN A 10 24.62 20.83 -0.84
C ASN A 10 25.71 19.99 -1.53
N THR A 11 26.90 20.57 -1.66
CA THR A 11 28.15 19.86 -1.87
C THR A 11 28.60 19.23 -0.54
N PRO A 12 28.89 17.92 -0.47
CA PRO A 12 29.66 17.41 0.66
C PRO A 12 31.15 17.72 0.43
N THR A 13 31.61 18.79 1.05
CA THR A 13 33.02 18.88 1.49
C THR A 13 33.18 17.87 2.60
N THR A 14 33.84 16.75 2.34
CA THR A 14 34.37 15.89 3.39
C THR A 14 35.87 15.98 3.34
N ASP A 15 36.40 16.65 4.35
CA ASP A 15 37.79 16.80 4.67
C ASP A 15 38.54 15.47 4.60
N SER A 16 39.68 15.54 3.93
CA SER A 16 40.78 14.59 4.06
C SER A 16 41.19 14.47 5.53
N THR A 17 40.64 13.48 6.23
CA THR A 17 41.31 12.91 7.41
C THR A 17 42.07 11.68 6.94
N THR A 18 43.25 11.93 6.40
CA THR A 18 44.33 10.94 6.31
C THR A 18 44.55 10.39 7.72
N PRO A 19 44.38 9.08 7.98
CA PRO A 19 44.76 8.53 9.27
C PRO A 19 46.27 8.70 9.42
N GLU A 20 46.66 9.58 10.34
CA GLU A 20 48.04 9.77 10.73
C GLU A 20 48.64 8.43 11.14
N LYS A 21 49.53 7.93 10.29
CA LYS A 21 50.25 6.68 10.47
C LYS A 21 51.28 6.92 11.57
N GLN A 22 50.97 6.46 12.78
CA GLN A 22 51.94 6.47 13.89
C GLN A 22 53.31 5.95 13.40
N PRO A 23 54.42 6.60 13.79
CA PRO A 23 55.74 6.15 13.40
C PRO A 23 55.95 4.70 13.89
N PRO A 24 56.56 3.83 13.07
CA PRO A 24 56.79 2.45 13.45
C PRO A 24 57.61 2.40 14.76
N PRO A 25 57.30 1.48 15.68
CA PRO A 25 58.10 1.33 16.91
C PRO A 25 59.57 1.09 16.55
N PRO A 26 60.52 1.58 17.38
CA PRO A 26 61.95 1.43 17.11
C PRO A 26 62.30 -0.05 16.86
N PRO A 27 63.16 -0.35 15.87
CA PRO A 27 63.47 -1.72 15.50
C PRO A 27 64.06 -2.46 16.71
N PRO A 28 63.60 -3.68 17.02
CA PRO A 28 64.12 -4.45 18.13
C PRO A 28 65.61 -4.71 17.92
N GLY A 29 66.38 -4.59 19.01
CA GLY A 29 67.85 -4.55 19.03
C GLY A 29 68.51 -5.47 18.01
N GLN A 30 69.10 -4.86 16.97
CA GLN A 30 69.83 -5.58 15.95
C GLN A 30 71.11 -6.17 16.56
N ARG A 31 71.28 -7.49 16.46
CA ARG A 31 72.53 -8.14 16.84
C ARG A 31 73.62 -7.76 15.83
N LYS A 32 74.85 -7.51 16.31
CA LYS A 32 75.99 -7.06 15.48
C LYS A 32 76.29 -8.00 14.28
N ASN A 33 75.93 -9.28 14.40
CA ASN A 33 75.91 -10.22 13.28
C ASN A 33 74.47 -10.31 12.78
N GLY A 34 74.14 -9.63 11.67
CA GLY A 34 72.80 -9.33 11.17
C GLY A 34 71.88 -10.50 10.76
N LYS A 35 71.88 -11.62 11.48
CA LYS A 35 70.96 -12.75 11.28
C LYS A 35 70.08 -12.93 12.52
N SER A 36 68.87 -12.40 12.43
CA SER A 36 67.76 -12.80 13.29
C SER A 36 67.28 -14.18 12.84
N TRP A 37 67.46 -15.21 13.66
CA TRP A 37 67.12 -16.61 13.31
C TRP A 37 65.59 -16.86 13.22
N HIS A 38 64.78 -15.91 13.67
CA HIS A 38 63.33 -15.98 13.60
C HIS A 38 62.74 -14.75 12.88
N PRO A 39 61.74 -14.93 12.00
CA PRO A 39 61.04 -13.82 11.39
C PRO A 39 60.17 -13.06 12.43
N PRO A 40 60.02 -11.74 12.29
CA PRO A 40 59.11 -10.97 13.15
C PRO A 40 57.68 -11.45 12.90
N ARG A 41 57.04 -11.98 13.94
CA ARG A 41 55.65 -12.44 13.87
C ARG A 41 54.72 -11.26 14.08
N ALA A 42 53.81 -11.03 13.14
CA ALA A 42 52.69 -10.13 13.38
C ALA A 42 51.82 -10.68 14.52
N ALA A 43 51.31 -9.81 15.38
CA ALA A 43 50.36 -10.21 16.41
C ALA A 43 49.17 -10.90 15.73
N PHE A 44 48.84 -12.12 16.17
CA PHE A 44 47.67 -12.83 15.68
C PHE A 44 46.43 -12.04 16.06
N ARG A 45 45.84 -11.35 15.08
CA ARG A 45 44.54 -10.71 15.22
C ARG A 45 43.54 -11.69 14.61
N PRO A 46 42.78 -12.46 15.41
CA PRO A 46 41.64 -13.18 14.87
C PRO A 46 40.72 -12.13 14.25
N LEU A 47 40.74 -12.10 12.91
CA LEU A 47 40.01 -11.23 12.00
C LEU A 47 38.70 -10.74 12.65
N SER A 48 38.67 -9.47 13.08
CA SER A 48 37.50 -8.82 13.71
C SER A 48 36.27 -8.70 12.79
N ASN A 49 36.38 -9.22 11.58
CA ASN A 49 35.34 -9.32 10.55
C ASN A 49 35.00 -10.77 10.16
N ARG A 50 35.52 -11.80 10.87
CA ARG A 50 34.89 -13.12 10.82
C ARG A 50 33.52 -12.95 11.45
N THR A 51 32.52 -12.85 10.58
CA THR A 51 31.10 -12.80 10.90
C THR A 51 30.82 -13.73 12.06
N THR A 52 30.76 -13.17 13.27
CA THR A 52 30.33 -13.94 14.43
C THR A 52 28.98 -14.54 14.06
N HIS A 53 28.69 -15.74 14.55
CA HIS A 53 27.43 -16.43 14.24
C HIS A 53 26.21 -15.49 14.42
N SER A 54 26.29 -14.58 15.40
CA SER A 54 25.36 -13.47 15.63
C SER A 54 25.20 -12.51 14.43
N HIS A 55 26.28 -12.00 13.84
CA HIS A 55 26.21 -11.07 12.69
C HIS A 55 25.66 -11.73 11.43
N SER A 56 26.00 -13.00 11.18
CA SER A 56 25.43 -13.79 10.07
C SER A 56 23.94 -14.07 10.31
N SER A 57 23.55 -14.43 11.53
CA SER A 57 22.15 -14.66 11.90
C SER A 57 21.28 -13.40 11.77
N TYR A 58 21.82 -12.24 12.17
CA TYR A 58 21.11 -10.96 12.09
C TYR A 58 20.84 -10.55 10.65
N ARG A 59 21.84 -10.70 9.76
CA ARG A 59 21.66 -10.43 8.32
C ARG A 59 20.60 -11.34 7.70
N LYS A 60 20.58 -12.62 8.09
CA LYS A 60 19.52 -13.57 7.68
C LYS A 60 18.13 -13.14 8.18
N ARG A 61 18.00 -12.66 9.42
CA ARG A 61 16.72 -12.15 9.94
C ARG A 61 16.23 -10.93 9.17
N ILE A 62 17.12 -9.98 8.86
CA ILE A 62 16.76 -8.80 8.06
C ILE A 62 16.31 -9.23 6.67
N SER A 63 17.05 -10.10 5.98
CA SER A 63 16.67 -10.53 4.64
C SER A 63 15.31 -11.25 4.66
N LEU A 64 15.05 -12.09 5.66
CA LEU A 64 13.75 -12.76 5.82
C LEU A 64 12.62 -11.77 6.15
N ALA A 65 12.87 -10.74 6.96
CA ALA A 65 11.89 -9.71 7.25
C ALA A 65 11.56 -8.89 6.00
N GLN A 66 12.55 -8.56 5.17
CA GLN A 66 12.37 -7.85 3.91
C GLN A 66 11.55 -8.66 2.91
N THR A 67 11.83 -9.96 2.75
CA THR A 67 11.03 -10.83 1.87
C THR A 67 9.60 -11.01 2.39
N ALA A 68 9.43 -11.15 3.71
CA ALA A 68 8.11 -11.21 4.33
C ALA A 68 7.32 -9.90 4.17
N GLN A 69 7.99 -8.74 4.20
CA GLN A 69 7.35 -7.46 3.95
C GLN A 69 6.92 -7.36 2.48
N ALA A 70 7.80 -7.68 1.54
CA ALA A 70 7.51 -7.63 0.10
C ALA A 70 6.35 -8.56 -0.30
N THR A 71 6.28 -9.75 0.28
CA THR A 71 5.14 -10.67 0.05
C THR A 71 3.84 -10.13 0.62
N LYS A 72 3.86 -9.54 1.82
CA LYS A 72 2.68 -8.92 2.43
C LYS A 72 2.19 -7.69 1.67
N THR A 73 3.08 -6.88 1.10
CA THR A 73 2.66 -5.71 0.28
C THR A 73 1.94 -6.20 -0.97
N LEU A 74 2.50 -7.17 -1.69
CA LEU A 74 1.87 -7.77 -2.86
C LEU A 74 0.52 -8.43 -2.52
N GLU A 75 0.42 -9.13 -1.39
CA GLU A 75 -0.84 -9.74 -0.94
C GLU A 75 -1.91 -8.67 -0.64
N ARG A 76 -1.52 -7.57 -0.01
CA ARG A 76 -2.43 -6.45 0.30
C ARG A 76 -2.92 -5.76 -0.96
N GLU A 77 -2.03 -5.51 -1.92
CA GLU A 77 -2.37 -4.92 -3.23
C GLU A 77 -3.39 -5.80 -3.97
N MET A 78 -3.12 -7.11 -4.07
CA MET A 78 -4.06 -8.06 -4.70
C MET A 78 -5.41 -8.13 -3.98
N LYS A 79 -5.43 -8.06 -2.64
CA LYS A 79 -6.67 -8.05 -1.87
C LYS A 79 -7.45 -6.76 -2.05
N ALA A 80 -6.77 -5.61 -2.08
CA ALA A 80 -7.38 -4.31 -2.28
C ALA A 80 -8.05 -4.22 -3.67
N GLU A 81 -7.37 -4.68 -4.73
CA GLU A 81 -7.94 -4.72 -6.08
C GLU A 81 -9.20 -5.60 -6.15
N ARG A 82 -9.16 -6.79 -5.54
CA ARG A 82 -10.33 -7.69 -5.46
C ARG A 82 -11.49 -7.07 -4.69
N ALA A 83 -11.21 -6.35 -3.60
CA ALA A 83 -12.24 -5.68 -2.81
C ALA A 83 -12.90 -4.55 -3.61
N VAL A 84 -12.12 -3.72 -4.30
CA VAL A 84 -12.64 -2.66 -5.17
C VAL A 84 -13.55 -3.22 -6.26
N GLU A 85 -13.14 -4.32 -6.92
CA GLU A 85 -13.97 -4.97 -7.94
C GLU A 85 -15.28 -5.52 -7.35
N ARG A 86 -15.23 -6.12 -6.15
CA ARG A 86 -16.42 -6.59 -5.45
C ARG A 86 -17.35 -5.43 -5.09
N ASP A 87 -16.80 -4.34 -4.59
CA ASP A 87 -17.57 -3.16 -4.19
C ASP A 87 -18.23 -2.49 -5.40
N ARG A 88 -17.54 -2.40 -6.54
CA ARG A 88 -18.14 -1.95 -7.82
C ARG A 88 -19.35 -2.79 -8.21
N ARG A 89 -19.25 -4.12 -8.11
CA ARG A 89 -20.38 -5.04 -8.41
C ARG A 89 -21.54 -4.84 -7.44
N VAL A 90 -21.23 -4.74 -6.14
CA VAL A 90 -22.24 -4.50 -5.11
C VAL A 90 -22.95 -3.17 -5.34
N GLN A 91 -22.21 -2.12 -5.68
CA GLN A 91 -22.76 -0.80 -5.98
C GLN A 91 -23.68 -0.86 -7.20
N ALA A 92 -23.24 -1.48 -8.31
CA ALA A 92 -24.07 -1.67 -9.50
C ALA A 92 -25.36 -2.47 -9.22
N ILE A 93 -25.33 -3.46 -8.31
CA ILE A 93 -26.53 -4.20 -7.91
C ILE A 93 -27.46 -3.31 -7.09
N LYS A 94 -26.93 -2.55 -6.12
CA LYS A 94 -27.71 -1.62 -5.30
C LYS A 94 -28.39 -0.56 -6.17
N ASP A 95 -27.67 0.01 -7.12
CA ASP A 95 -28.21 1.05 -8.01
C ASP A 95 -29.31 0.49 -8.92
N ARG A 96 -29.14 -0.73 -9.45
CA ARG A 96 -30.20 -1.41 -10.21
C ARG A 96 -31.45 -1.71 -9.36
N ARG A 97 -31.28 -2.06 -8.09
CA ARG A 97 -32.41 -2.29 -7.16
C ARG A 97 -33.15 -0.99 -6.87
N LYS A 98 -32.42 0.08 -6.53
CA LYS A 98 -33.02 1.41 -6.31
C LYS A 98 -33.78 1.91 -7.54
N ALA A 99 -33.19 1.82 -8.73
CA ALA A 99 -33.86 2.21 -9.97
C ALA A 99 -35.14 1.39 -10.23
N ARG A 100 -35.14 0.10 -9.87
CA ARG A 100 -36.34 -0.75 -9.96
C ARG A 100 -37.40 -0.34 -8.95
N GLU A 101 -37.04 -0.13 -7.70
CA GLU A 101 -37.95 0.29 -6.63
C GLU A 101 -38.61 1.64 -6.96
N GLU A 102 -37.84 2.59 -7.51
CA GLU A 102 -38.38 3.86 -7.98
C GLU A 102 -39.35 3.66 -9.14
N LYS A 103 -39.00 2.85 -10.13
CA LYS A 103 -39.88 2.51 -11.26
C LYS A 103 -41.19 1.87 -10.78
N GLU A 104 -41.11 0.87 -9.90
CA GLU A 104 -42.27 0.18 -9.32
C GLU A 104 -43.14 1.14 -8.49
N ARG A 105 -42.54 2.11 -7.80
CA ARG A 105 -43.28 3.16 -7.09
C ARG A 105 -44.08 4.04 -8.05
N PHE A 106 -43.49 4.42 -9.18
CA PHE A 106 -44.19 5.20 -10.21
C PHE A 106 -45.29 4.38 -10.89
N GLU A 107 -45.04 3.11 -11.19
CA GLU A 107 -46.04 2.19 -11.76
C GLU A 107 -47.21 2.00 -10.79
N ARG A 108 -46.96 1.76 -9.50
CA ARG A 108 -48.02 1.66 -8.48
C ARG A 108 -48.85 2.94 -8.36
N MET A 109 -48.23 4.11 -8.54
CA MET A 109 -48.95 5.38 -8.55
C MET A 109 -49.81 5.53 -9.82
N GLY A 110 -49.29 5.12 -10.97
CA GLY A 110 -50.01 5.06 -12.24
C GLY A 110 -51.21 4.11 -12.18
N GLU A 111 -51.01 2.91 -11.65
CA GLU A 111 -52.07 1.92 -11.42
C GLU A 111 -53.16 2.46 -10.50
N LYS A 112 -52.81 3.16 -9.41
CA LYS A 112 -53.78 3.80 -8.53
C LYS A 112 -54.64 4.83 -9.26
N MET A 113 -54.05 5.59 -10.18
CA MET A 113 -54.80 6.54 -11.01
C MET A 113 -55.65 5.83 -12.05
N HIS A 114 -55.12 4.81 -12.73
CA HIS A 114 -55.85 4.01 -13.70
C HIS A 114 -57.05 3.30 -13.06
N ALA A 115 -56.87 2.71 -11.88
CA ALA A 115 -57.93 2.08 -11.09
C ALA A 115 -59.06 3.07 -10.78
N ARG A 116 -58.73 4.31 -10.38
CA ARG A 116 -59.73 5.38 -10.17
C ARG A 116 -60.50 5.74 -11.44
N ILE A 117 -59.83 5.78 -12.59
CA ILE A 117 -60.47 6.08 -13.89
C ILE A 117 -61.42 4.94 -14.29
N VAL A 118 -60.97 3.69 -14.19
CA VAL A 118 -61.78 2.50 -14.51
C VAL A 118 -62.99 2.42 -13.59
N GLU A 119 -62.81 2.62 -12.29
CA GLU A 119 -63.90 2.64 -11.32
C GLU A 119 -64.90 3.77 -11.61
N ARG A 120 -64.43 4.98 -11.93
CA ARG A 120 -65.29 6.11 -12.31
C ARG A 120 -66.07 5.81 -13.59
N ARG A 121 -65.44 5.17 -14.58
CA ARG A 121 -66.10 4.70 -15.82
C ARG A 121 -67.18 3.67 -15.49
N ARG A 122 -66.87 2.64 -14.70
CA ARG A 122 -67.82 1.61 -14.24
C ARG A 122 -69.02 2.21 -13.50
N ARG A 123 -68.80 3.24 -12.67
CA ARG A 123 -69.91 3.96 -12.00
C ARG A 123 -70.77 4.76 -12.98
N ARG A 124 -70.18 5.42 -13.99
CA ARG A 124 -70.94 6.14 -15.02
C ARG A 124 -71.75 5.18 -15.88
N GLU A 125 -71.16 4.06 -16.30
CA GLU A 125 -71.85 3.01 -17.05
C GLU A 125 -72.97 2.38 -16.22
N GLY A 126 -72.75 2.13 -14.93
CA GLY A 126 -73.79 1.67 -14.01
C GLY A 126 -74.95 2.66 -13.86
N ARG A 127 -74.67 3.97 -13.78
CA ARG A 127 -75.69 5.02 -13.78
C ARG A 127 -76.40 5.16 -15.11
N ARG A 128 -75.66 5.13 -16.23
CA ARG A 128 -76.22 5.21 -17.59
C ARG A 128 -77.10 3.99 -17.89
N ARG A 129 -76.70 2.79 -17.46
CA ARG A 129 -77.51 1.57 -17.56
C ARG A 129 -78.78 1.64 -16.72
N LYS A 130 -78.74 2.23 -15.52
CA LYS A 130 -79.93 2.41 -14.68
C LYS A 130 -80.84 3.53 -15.21
N GLY A 131 -80.29 4.67 -15.62
CA GLY A 131 -81.04 5.81 -16.15
C GLY A 131 -81.67 5.54 -17.51
N ASN A 132 -81.00 4.79 -18.39
CA ASN A 132 -81.54 4.36 -19.69
C ASN A 132 -82.45 3.12 -19.59
N LYS A 133 -82.83 2.70 -18.38
CA LYS A 133 -83.79 1.63 -18.10
C LYS A 133 -85.07 2.14 -17.42
N VAL A 134 -85.16 3.46 -17.19
CA VAL A 134 -86.30 4.17 -16.57
C VAL A 134 -87.02 5.05 -17.62
N LEU A 135 -86.65 4.91 -18.89
CA LEU A 135 -87.39 5.34 -20.08
C LEU A 135 -87.70 4.08 -20.89
#